data_AF-A0A2N5KL64-F1
#
_entry.id   AF-A0A2N5KL64-F1
#
_cell.length_a   1.000
_cell.length_b   1.000
_cell.length_c   1.000
_cell.angle_alpha   90.00
_cell.angle_beta   90.00
_cell.angle_gamma   90.00
#
_symmetry.space_group_name_H-M   'P 1'
#
loop_
_entity.id
_entity.type
_entity.pdbx_description
1 polymer ?
#
loop_
_entity_poly.entity_id
_entity_poly.type
_entity_poly.pdbx_seq_one_letter_code
_entity_poly.pdbx_strand_id
1 'polypeptide(L)'
;MEHNRPLAQGAGTNVVVNVYPDRVELVSGWQGQNVVAVGLRQVVDATVRGVINATLIIETNDGRRMDVERMALPDARQVKEAIERQKKTAGLYE
;
A
#
# COMPACT_ATOMS: atom_id res chain seq x y z
N MET A 1 22.54 8.86 6.42
CA MET A 1 21.44 8.66 5.47
C MET A 1 20.38 7.90 6.23
N GLU A 2 19.44 8.60 6.85
CA GLU A 2 18.41 7.97 7.68
C GLU A 2 17.61 7.02 6.80
N HIS A 3 17.64 5.74 7.16
CA HIS A 3 16.77 4.75 6.54
C HIS A 3 15.33 5.15 6.86
N ASN A 4 14.65 5.75 5.87
CA ASN A 4 13.22 5.97 5.91
C ASN A 4 12.56 4.58 5.93
N ARG A 5 12.40 4.00 7.13
CA ARG A 5 11.79 2.69 7.30
C ARG A 5 10.31 2.82 6.97
N PRO A 6 9.73 1.90 6.20
CA PRO A 6 8.30 1.89 5.99
C PRO A 6 7.57 1.74 7.32
N LEU A 7 6.47 2.48 7.49
CA LEU A 7 5.56 2.39 8.64
C LEU A 7 4.84 1.04 8.69
N ALA A 8 4.54 0.51 7.51
CA ALA A 8 4.01 -0.83 7.31
C ALA A 8 4.53 -1.38 5.98
N GLN A 9 4.71 -2.69 5.95
CA GLN A 9 5.13 -3.42 4.76
C GLN A 9 4.28 -4.68 4.63
N GLY A 10 3.93 -5.02 3.40
CA GLY A 10 3.27 -6.30 3.10
C GLY A 10 3.77 -6.86 1.78
N ALA A 11 3.82 -8.18 1.67
CA ALA A 11 4.26 -8.87 0.46
C ALA A 11 3.11 -9.69 -0.13
N GLY A 12 2.89 -9.53 -1.44
CA GLY A 12 2.10 -10.43 -2.28
C GLY A 12 3.00 -11.31 -3.15
N THR A 13 2.41 -11.95 -4.15
CA THR A 13 3.12 -12.95 -5.01
C THR A 13 4.40 -12.40 -5.65
N ASN A 14 4.35 -11.18 -6.21
CA ASN A 14 5.47 -10.56 -6.94
C ASN A 14 5.58 -9.06 -6.69
N VAL A 15 4.88 -8.57 -5.66
CA VAL A 15 4.76 -7.15 -5.35
C VAL A 15 4.92 -6.98 -3.84
N VAL A 16 5.78 -6.05 -3.45
CA VAL A 16 5.94 -5.59 -2.08
C VAL A 16 5.31 -4.21 -1.98
N VAL A 17 4.46 -4.01 -0.98
CA VAL A 17 3.86 -2.72 -0.67
C VAL A 17 4.58 -2.14 0.55
N ASN A 18 5.05 -0.91 0.42
CA ASN A 18 5.68 -0.14 1.49
C ASN A 18 4.85 1.12 1.73
N VAL A 19 4.45 1.34 2.97
CA VAL A 19 3.72 2.55 3.39
C VAL A 19 4.67 3.48 4.11
N TYR A 20 4.76 4.72 3.66
CA TYR A 20 5.53 5.80 4.28
C TYR A 20 4.58 6.91 4.76
N PRO A 21 5.06 7.89 5.55
CA PRO A 21 4.21 8.99 6.02
C PRO A 21 3.55 9.79 4.88
N ASP A 22 4.25 9.96 3.75
CA ASP A 22 3.81 10.81 2.63
C ASP A 22 3.29 10.04 1.41
N ARG A 23 3.60 8.73 1.30
CA ARG A 23 3.35 7.95 0.07
C ARG A 23 3.25 6.45 0.33
N VAL A 24 2.71 5.74 -0.66
CA VAL A 24 2.71 4.28 -0.74
C VAL A 24 3.54 3.87 -1.95
N GLU A 25 4.45 2.92 -1.80
CA GLU A 25 5.27 2.38 -2.87
C GLU A 25 4.89 0.92 -3.13
N LEU A 26 4.65 0.59 -4.40
CA LEU A 26 4.51 -0.77 -4.88
C LEU A 26 5.77 -1.13 -5.64
N VAL A 27 6.53 -2.07 -5.11
CA VAL A 27 7.79 -2.56 -5.67
C VAL A 27 7.54 -3.93 -6.30
N SER A 28 7.80 -4.05 -7.60
CA SER A 28 7.60 -5.29 -8.35
C SER A 28 8.76 -5.59 -9.30
N GLY A 29 8.81 -6.82 -9.80
CA GLY A 29 9.88 -7.31 -10.67
C GLY A 29 11.10 -7.87 -9.91
N TRP A 30 11.96 -8.58 -10.63
CA TRP A 30 13.18 -9.16 -10.08
C TRP A 30 14.09 -8.05 -9.54
N GLN A 31 14.46 -8.12 -8.25
CA GLN A 31 15.23 -7.08 -7.54
C GLN A 31 14.56 -5.68 -7.45
N GLY A 32 13.24 -5.57 -7.64
CA GLY A 32 12.54 -4.29 -7.46
C GLY A 32 12.75 -3.28 -8.58
N GLN A 33 12.95 -3.77 -9.81
CA GLN A 33 13.15 -2.94 -11.00
C GLN A 33 11.97 -2.00 -11.31
N ASN A 34 10.76 -2.31 -10.84
CA ASN A 34 9.59 -1.46 -11.02
C ASN A 34 9.12 -0.93 -9.66
N VAL A 35 9.21 0.37 -9.46
CA VAL A 35 8.69 1.05 -8.27
C VAL A 35 7.61 2.03 -8.71
N VAL A 36 6.39 1.80 -8.26
CA VAL A 36 5.28 2.73 -8.42
C VAL A 36 5.06 3.43 -7.08
N ALA A 37 5.44 4.69 -7.00
CA ALA A 37 5.18 5.53 -5.84
C ALA A 37 3.92 6.36 -6.06
N VAL A 38 3.00 6.29 -5.10
CA VAL A 38 1.73 7.02 -5.09
C VAL A 38 1.68 7.88 -3.85
N GLY A 39 1.51 9.19 -4.03
CA GLY A 39 1.35 10.10 -2.90
C GLY A 39 0.10 9.74 -2.11
N LEU A 40 0.16 9.81 -0.79
CA LEU A 40 -0.96 9.39 0.07
C LEU A 40 -2.25 10.20 -0.20
N ARG A 41 -2.11 11.45 -0.65
CA ARG A 41 -3.20 12.32 -1.11
C ARG A 41 -3.91 11.83 -2.36
N GLN A 42 -3.21 11.06 -3.19
CA GLN A 42 -3.77 10.48 -4.40
C GLN A 42 -4.53 9.20 -4.10
N VAL A 43 -4.24 8.54 -2.96
CA VAL A 43 -4.95 7.32 -2.55
C VAL A 43 -6.35 7.67 -2.08
N VAL A 44 -7.35 7.26 -2.85
CA VAL A 44 -8.78 7.46 -2.53
C VAL A 44 -9.25 6.38 -1.57
N ASP A 45 -8.93 5.11 -1.86
CA ASP A 45 -9.36 3.98 -1.03
C ASP A 45 -8.28 2.89 -0.96
N ALA A 46 -8.30 2.13 0.14
CA ALA A 46 -7.51 0.92 0.31
C ALA A 46 -8.41 -0.20 0.88
N THR A 47 -8.69 -1.21 0.06
CA THR A 47 -9.61 -2.30 0.38
C THR A 47 -8.88 -3.64 0.45
N VAL A 48 -9.19 -4.46 1.44
CA VAL A 48 -8.71 -5.85 1.53
C VAL A 48 -9.84 -6.79 1.16
N ARG A 49 -9.60 -7.70 0.22
CA ARG A 49 -10.53 -8.76 -0.19
C ARG A 49 -9.99 -10.15 0.12
N GLY A 50 -10.88 -11.04 0.55
CA GLY A 50 -10.54 -12.43 0.87
C GLY A 50 -9.92 -12.60 2.26
N VAL A 51 -9.94 -13.85 2.74
CA VAL A 51 -9.39 -14.23 4.06
C VAL A 51 -8.11 -15.05 3.88
N ILE A 52 -8.04 -15.87 2.84
CA ILE A 52 -6.87 -16.67 2.44
C ILE A 52 -6.36 -16.10 1.12
N ASN A 53 -5.04 -15.93 0.99
CA ASN A 53 -4.43 -15.26 -0.17
C ASN A 53 -5.10 -13.91 -0.46
N ALA A 54 -5.19 -13.07 0.58
CA ALA A 54 -5.92 -11.81 0.50
C ALA A 54 -5.36 -10.92 -0.61
N THR A 55 -6.23 -10.12 -1.21
CA THR A 55 -5.84 -9.11 -2.19
C THR A 55 -6.02 -7.74 -1.55
N LEU A 56 -4.94 -6.97 -1.51
CA LEU A 56 -5.02 -5.54 -1.20
C LEU A 56 -5.24 -4.77 -2.50
N ILE A 57 -6.25 -3.94 -2.52
CA ILE A 57 -6.63 -3.08 -3.65
C ILE A 57 -6.40 -1.65 -3.20
N ILE A 58 -5.60 -0.90 -3.96
CA ILE A 58 -5.38 0.53 -3.72
C ILE A 58 -5.90 1.30 -4.92
N GLU A 59 -6.83 2.21 -4.68
CA GLU A 59 -7.45 3.05 -5.70
C GLU A 59 -6.97 4.49 -5.55
N THR A 60 -6.64 5.11 -6.68
CA THR A 60 -6.14 6.48 -6.73
C THR A 60 -7.12 7.42 -7.43
N ASN A 61 -6.98 8.72 -7.18
CA ASN A 61 -7.89 9.75 -7.67
C ASN A 61 -7.83 9.99 -9.18
N ASP A 62 -6.76 9.52 -9.85
CA ASP A 62 -6.65 9.46 -11.30
C ASP A 62 -7.30 8.20 -11.91
N GLY A 63 -8.01 7.41 -11.09
CA GLY A 63 -8.73 6.21 -11.52
C GLY A 63 -7.85 4.98 -11.71
N ARG A 64 -6.57 5.03 -11.31
CA ARG A 64 -5.73 3.83 -11.31
C ARG A 64 -6.10 2.95 -10.13
N ARG A 65 -6.09 1.65 -10.40
CA ARG A 65 -6.32 0.62 -9.40
C ARG A 65 -5.15 -0.35 -9.41
N MET A 66 -4.59 -0.57 -8.24
CA MET A 66 -3.41 -1.39 -8.04
C MET A 66 -3.77 -2.54 -7.10
N ASP A 67 -3.73 -3.75 -7.65
CA ASP A 67 -4.12 -4.96 -6.95
C ASP A 67 -2.85 -5.74 -6.56
N VAL A 68 -2.75 -6.10 -5.28
CA VAL A 68 -1.63 -6.86 -4.71
C VAL A 68 -2.18 -8.17 -4.19
N GLU A 69 -2.01 -9.22 -4.99
CA GLU A 69 -2.64 -10.52 -4.78
C GLU A 69 -1.79 -11.48 -3.93
N ARG A 70 -2.50 -12.40 -3.27
CA ARG A 70 -1.94 -13.47 -2.41
C ARG A 70 -1.08 -12.94 -1.27
N MET A 71 -1.51 -11.84 -0.67
CA MET A 71 -0.94 -11.38 0.58
C MET A 71 -1.39 -12.26 1.74
N ALA A 72 -0.54 -12.33 2.77
CA ALA A 72 -1.00 -12.74 4.08
C ALA A 72 -2.06 -11.74 4.57
N LEU A 73 -3.20 -12.22 5.06
CA LEU A 73 -4.24 -11.37 5.62
C LEU A 73 -3.74 -10.39 6.71
N PRO A 74 -2.88 -10.77 7.67
CA PRO A 74 -2.34 -9.81 8.64
C PRO A 74 -1.57 -8.67 7.96
N ASP A 75 -0.74 -8.97 6.96
CA ASP A 75 0.03 -7.96 6.22
C ASP A 75 -0.91 -7.02 5.46
N ALA A 76 -1.90 -7.56 4.75
CA ALA A 76 -2.87 -6.76 4.00
C ALA A 76 -3.65 -5.82 4.93
N ARG A 77 -4.06 -6.31 6.12
CA ARG A 77 -4.74 -5.49 7.13
C ARG A 77 -3.82 -4.41 7.69
N GLN A 78 -2.59 -4.78 8.06
CA GLN A 78 -1.63 -3.83 8.61
C GLN A 78 -1.32 -2.69 7.62
N VAL A 79 -1.16 -3.02 6.33
CA VAL A 79 -0.96 -2.03 5.27
C VAL A 79 -2.18 -1.12 5.12
N LYS A 80 -3.39 -1.69 5.06
CA LYS A 80 -4.64 -0.90 5.02
C LYS A 80 -4.73 0.07 6.21
N GLU A 81 -4.56 -0.44 7.43
CA GLU A 81 -4.65 0.36 8.65
C GLU A 81 -3.58 1.47 8.69
N ALA A 82 -2.39 1.20 8.17
CA ALA A 82 -1.33 2.20 8.06
C ALA A 82 -1.72 3.31 7.07
N ILE A 83 -2.24 2.96 5.89
CA ILE A 83 -2.72 3.93 4.90
C ILE A 83 -3.84 4.80 5.49
N GLU A 84 -4.85 4.20 6.11
CA GLU A 84 -5.97 4.91 6.73
C GLU A 84 -5.49 5.82 7.86
N ARG A 85 -4.58 5.34 8.71
CA ARG A 85 -4.00 6.14 9.79
C ARG A 85 -3.24 7.35 9.25
N GLN A 86 -2.39 7.16 8.24
CA GLN A 86 -1.65 8.28 7.66
C GLN A 86 -2.60 9.27 6.96
N LYS A 87 -3.65 8.81 6.28
CA LYS A 87 -4.66 9.68 5.67
C LYS A 87 -5.36 10.52 6.75
N LYS A 88 -5.67 9.93 7.89
CA LYS A 88 -6.26 10.63 9.04
C LYS A 88 -5.29 11.66 9.63
N THR A 89 -4.02 11.30 9.83
CA THR A 89 -2.98 12.22 10.35
C THR A 89 -2.73 13.40 9.40
N ALA A 90 -2.77 13.16 8.09
CA ALA A 90 -2.58 14.20 7.08
C ALA A 90 -3.81 15.09 6.86
N GLY A 91 -4.92 14.87 7.59
CA GLY A 91 -6.16 15.63 7.43
C GLY A 91 -6.86 15.37 6.10
N LEU A 92 -6.67 14.18 5.51
CA LEU A 92 -7.18 13.79 4.19
C LEU A 92 -8.47 12.95 4.28
N TYR A 93 -9.06 12.88 5.46
CA TYR A 93 -10.43 12.43 5.64
C TYR A 93 -11.32 13.68 5.66
N GLU A 94 -12.26 13.76 4.72
CA GLU A 94 -13.44 14.64 4.81
C GLU A 94 -14.48 14.01 5.74
#